data_AF-A0AAE5H490-F1
#
_entry.id   AF-A0AAE5H490-F1
#
_cell.length_a   1.000
_cell.length_b   1.000
_cell.length_c   1.000
_cell.angle_alpha   90.00
_cell.angle_beta   90.00
_cell.angle_gamma   90.00
#
_symmetry.space_group_name_H-M   'P 1'
#
loop_
_entity.id
_entity.type
_entity.pdbx_description
1 polymer ?
#
loop_
_entity_poly.entity_id
_entity_poly.type
_entity_poly.pdbx_seq_one_letter_code
_entity_poly.pdbx_strand_id
1 'polypeptide(L)'
;MIDAQKNLIYDPTRIMRIEHDDLRVKKKFLKEIAENASKSEFKEAKEKVDDTSKYIVFNLRDHIFKANYILYPTEIETIKDNEIWDDMKSRCDEIGYCSFTPKE
;
A
#
# COMPACT_ATOMS: atom_id res chain seq x y z
N MET A 1 13.43 -7.54 -1.20
CA MET A 1 12.18 -8.23 -0.74
C MET A 1 12.24 -9.76 -0.82
N ILE A 2 13.24 -10.38 -1.46
CA ILE A 2 13.35 -11.86 -1.49
C ILE A 2 14.14 -12.38 -0.26
N ASP A 3 14.95 -11.54 0.40
CA ASP A 3 15.91 -12.02 1.41
C ASP A 3 15.38 -12.13 2.86
N ALA A 4 14.14 -11.69 3.13
CA ALA A 4 13.55 -11.70 4.48
C ALA A 4 12.70 -12.94 4.80
N GLN A 5 12.70 -13.97 3.95
CA GLN A 5 11.78 -15.12 4.07
C GLN A 5 12.35 -16.31 4.84
N LYS A 6 12.67 -16.13 6.13
CA LYS A 6 12.94 -17.29 7.02
C LYS A 6 12.08 -17.27 8.29
N ASN A 7 11.00 -18.05 8.22
CA ASN A 7 10.42 -18.87 9.29
C ASN A 7 9.96 -18.21 10.60
N LEU A 8 8.99 -17.30 10.55
CA LEU A 8 8.11 -17.05 11.69
C LEU A 8 6.66 -16.91 11.23
N ILE A 9 5.75 -17.57 11.96
CA ILE A 9 4.31 -17.70 11.67
C ILE A 9 3.57 -16.33 11.66
N TYR A 10 4.26 -15.25 12.02
CA TYR A 10 3.83 -13.85 11.91
C TYR A 10 4.97 -12.99 11.35
N ASP A 11 5.35 -13.22 10.11
CA ASP A 11 6.24 -12.33 9.36
C ASP A 11 5.52 -10.98 9.14
N PRO A 12 6.00 -9.85 9.73
CA PRO A 12 5.40 -8.53 9.54
C PRO A 12 5.23 -8.17 8.07
N THR A 13 6.13 -8.64 7.19
CA THR A 13 6.04 -8.38 5.76
C THR A 13 4.87 -9.12 5.10
N ARG A 14 4.45 -10.28 5.64
CA ARG A 14 3.27 -11.02 5.16
C ARG A 14 1.98 -10.29 5.51
N ILE A 15 1.90 -9.72 6.71
CA ILE A 15 0.73 -8.92 7.13
C ILE A 15 0.61 -7.67 6.26
N MET A 16 1.73 -6.95 6.03
CA MET A 16 1.75 -5.78 5.14
C MET A 16 1.28 -6.11 3.71
N ARG A 17 1.62 -7.30 3.18
CA ARG A 17 1.13 -7.75 1.86
C ARG A 17 -0.38 -7.97 1.83
N ILE A 18 -0.96 -8.59 2.86
CA ILE A 18 -2.41 -8.79 2.96
C ILE A 18 -3.13 -7.43 3.02
N GLU A 19 -2.63 -6.50 3.83
CA GLU A 19 -3.18 -5.14 3.91
C GLU A 19 -3.14 -4.41 2.55
N HIS A 20 -2.05 -4.58 1.78
CA HIS A 20 -1.97 -4.04 0.41
C HIS A 20 -3.02 -4.64 -0.53
N ASP A 21 -3.27 -5.95 -0.46
CA ASP A 21 -4.25 -6.62 -1.30
C ASP A 21 -5.67 -6.13 -0.98
N ASP A 22 -6.03 -6.02 0.31
CA ASP A 22 -7.31 -5.49 0.76
C ASP A 22 -7.52 -4.03 0.32
N LEU A 23 -6.50 -3.18 0.54
CA LEU A 23 -6.51 -1.79 0.09
C LEU A 23 -6.66 -1.69 -1.44
N ARG A 24 -6.02 -2.58 -2.21
CA ARG A 24 -6.12 -2.59 -3.67
C ARG A 24 -7.54 -2.92 -4.13
N VAL A 25 -8.18 -3.91 -3.53
CA VAL A 25 -9.58 -4.27 -3.83
C VAL A 25 -10.51 -3.09 -3.56
N LYS A 26 -10.36 -2.44 -2.40
CA LYS A 26 -11.20 -1.29 -2.04
C LYS A 26 -10.97 -0.07 -2.92
N LYS A 27 -9.72 0.21 -3.31
CA LYS A 27 -9.40 1.27 -4.28
C LYS A 27 -10.04 1.02 -5.65
N LYS A 28 -9.99 -0.23 -6.15
CA LYS A 28 -10.67 -0.60 -7.40
C LYS A 28 -12.19 -0.42 -7.29
N PHE A 29 -12.78 -0.88 -6.19
CA PHE A 29 -14.21 -0.71 -5.94
C PHE A 29 -14.62 0.76 -5.89
N LEU A 30 -13.84 1.61 -5.20
CA LEU A 30 -14.10 3.06 -5.16
C LEU A 30 -14.03 3.68 -6.57
N LYS A 31 -13.04 3.29 -7.37
CA LYS A 31 -12.91 3.73 -8.76
C LYS A 31 -14.14 3.31 -9.59
N GLU A 32 -14.57 2.06 -9.49
CA GLU A 32 -15.74 1.54 -10.22
C GLU A 32 -17.02 2.27 -9.83
N ILE A 33 -17.23 2.56 -8.54
CA ILE A 33 -18.38 3.36 -8.09
C ILE A 33 -18.32 4.77 -8.70
N ALA A 34 -17.14 5.41 -8.66
CA ALA A 34 -16.98 6.75 -9.21
C ALA A 34 -17.23 6.80 -10.72
N GLU A 35 -16.72 5.83 -11.48
CA GLU A 35 -16.90 5.74 -12.94
C GLU A 35 -18.34 5.44 -13.35
N ASN A 36 -19.11 4.75 -12.50
CA ASN A 36 -20.50 4.39 -12.76
C ASN A 36 -21.52 5.21 -11.96
N ALA A 37 -21.08 6.28 -11.29
CA ALA A 37 -21.93 7.09 -10.43
C ALA A 37 -23.13 7.69 -11.18
N SER A 38 -22.94 8.07 -12.45
CA SER A 38 -24.01 8.62 -13.31
C SER A 38 -25.07 7.60 -13.74
N LYS A 39 -24.76 6.29 -13.60
CA LYS A 39 -25.67 5.18 -13.95
C LYS A 39 -26.33 4.56 -12.72
N SER A 40 -26.03 5.06 -11.53
CA SER A 40 -26.49 4.53 -10.25
C SER A 40 -27.41 5.52 -9.57
N GLU A 41 -28.27 5.03 -8.67
CA GLU A 41 -29.04 5.91 -7.79
C GLU A 41 -28.09 6.73 -6.92
N PHE A 42 -28.26 8.07 -6.93
CA PHE A 42 -27.31 8.98 -6.29
C PHE A 42 -27.08 8.67 -4.81
N LYS A 43 -28.15 8.33 -4.09
CA LYS A 43 -28.09 7.98 -2.67
C LYS A 43 -27.22 6.74 -2.43
N GLU A 44 -27.41 5.70 -3.24
CA GLU A 44 -26.64 4.45 -3.13
C GLU A 44 -25.16 4.69 -3.49
N ALA A 45 -24.88 5.42 -4.58
CA ALA A 45 -23.52 5.76 -4.97
C ALA A 45 -22.81 6.57 -3.85
N LYS A 46 -23.52 7.55 -3.27
CA LYS A 46 -23.00 8.37 -2.17
C LYS A 46 -22.65 7.52 -0.94
N GLU A 47 -23.54 6.62 -0.51
CA GLU A 47 -23.32 5.74 0.63
C GLU A 47 -22.11 4.81 0.40
N LYS A 48 -22.04 4.18 -0.78
CA LYS A 48 -20.90 3.31 -1.14
C LYS A 48 -19.58 4.06 -1.20
N VAL A 49 -19.56 5.29 -1.73
CA VAL A 49 -18.35 6.14 -1.74
C VAL A 49 -17.93 6.48 -0.31
N ASP A 50 -18.86 6.91 0.55
CA ASP A 50 -18.59 7.29 1.93
C ASP A 50 -17.99 6.12 2.71
N ASP A 51 -18.63 4.95 2.69
CA ASP A 51 -18.15 3.76 3.40
C ASP A 51 -16.80 3.28 2.88
N THR A 52 -16.64 3.21 1.56
CA THR A 52 -15.40 2.73 0.95
C THR A 52 -14.24 3.70 1.21
N SER A 53 -14.50 5.00 1.14
CA SER A 53 -13.49 6.03 1.40
C SER A 53 -13.04 6.02 2.86
N LYS A 54 -13.97 5.91 3.83
CA LYS A 54 -13.65 5.78 5.25
C LYS A 54 -12.77 4.56 5.53
N TYR A 55 -13.11 3.41 4.95
CA TYR A 55 -12.28 2.22 5.07
C TYR A 55 -10.87 2.46 4.52
N ILE A 56 -10.74 3.00 3.30
CA ILE A 56 -9.43 3.24 2.67
C ILE A 56 -8.62 4.23 3.52
N VAL A 57 -9.21 5.34 3.94
CA VAL A 57 -8.51 6.39 4.71
C VAL A 57 -8.00 5.84 6.03
N PHE A 58 -8.82 5.10 6.78
CA PHE A 58 -8.42 4.50 8.04
C PHE A 58 -7.26 3.51 7.85
N ASN A 59 -7.44 2.50 7.00
CA ASN A 59 -6.47 1.42 6.84
C ASN A 59 -5.18 1.90 6.15
N LEU A 60 -5.26 2.83 5.20
CA LEU A 60 -4.06 3.36 4.54
C LEU A 60 -3.22 4.20 5.51
N ARG A 61 -3.85 4.98 6.39
CA ARG A 61 -3.12 5.76 7.42
C ARG A 61 -2.40 4.84 8.40
N ASP A 62 -3.10 3.81 8.89
CA ASP A 62 -2.51 2.81 9.79
C ASP A 62 -1.35 2.05 9.11
N HIS A 63 -1.52 1.66 7.85
CA HIS A 63 -0.48 1.00 7.07
C HIS A 63 0.77 1.88 6.87
N ILE A 64 0.59 3.16 6.51
CA ILE A 64 1.69 4.12 6.38
C ILE A 64 2.40 4.33 7.73
N PHE A 65 1.64 4.37 8.83
CA PHE A 65 2.22 4.47 10.17
C PHE A 65 3.13 3.27 10.48
N LYS A 66 2.65 2.04 10.24
CA LYS A 66 3.47 0.82 10.40
C LYS A 66 4.72 0.84 9.53
N ALA A 67 4.60 1.27 8.27
CA ALA A 67 5.74 1.39 7.37
C ALA A 67 6.79 2.38 7.91
N ASN A 68 6.38 3.58 8.29
CA ASN A 68 7.28 4.66 8.71
C ASN A 68 7.96 4.40 10.06
N TYR A 69 7.24 3.80 11.01
CA TYR A 69 7.70 3.71 12.40
C TYR A 69 8.17 2.31 12.80
N ILE A 70 7.93 1.28 11.99
CA ILE A 70 8.34 -0.10 12.29
C ILE A 70 9.18 -0.65 11.15
N LEU A 71 8.63 -0.70 9.94
CA LEU A 71 9.26 -1.39 8.81
C LEU A 71 10.53 -0.68 8.34
N TYR A 72 10.44 0.60 7.93
CA TYR A 72 11.63 1.30 7.40
C TYR A 72 12.77 1.43 8.42
N PRO A 73 12.53 1.76 9.70
CA PRO A 73 13.60 1.80 10.69
C PRO A 73 14.29 0.44 10.87
N THR A 74 13.51 -0.64 10.96
CA THR A 74 14.05 -2.02 11.07
C THR A 74 14.93 -2.36 9.86
N GLU A 75 14.53 -1.91 8.67
CA GLU A 75 15.21 -2.25 7.42
C GLU A 75 16.52 -1.48 7.27
N ILE A 76 16.55 -0.22 7.68
CA ILE A 76 17.77 0.59 7.77
C ILE A 76 18.74 0.02 8.82
N GLU A 77 18.20 -0.51 9.92
CA GLU A 77 19.00 -1.15 10.96
C GLU A 77 19.57 -2.51 10.55
N THR A 78 18.91 -3.23 9.64
CA THR A 78 19.28 -4.60 9.26
C THR A 78 20.08 -4.69 7.95
N ILE A 79 19.79 -3.86 6.95
CA ILE A 79 20.45 -3.88 5.64
C ILE A 79 21.66 -2.93 5.66
N LYS A 80 22.85 -3.49 5.85
CA LYS A 80 24.11 -2.72 5.95
C LYS A 80 24.92 -2.64 4.66
N ASP A 81 24.66 -3.55 3.73
CA ASP A 81 25.41 -3.64 2.49
C ASP A 81 24.81 -2.69 1.44
N ASN A 82 25.64 -1.80 0.90
CA ASN A 82 25.24 -0.85 -0.14
C ASN A 82 24.90 -1.56 -1.46
N GLU A 83 25.53 -2.70 -1.77
CA GLU A 83 25.22 -3.44 -3.01
C GLU A 83 23.78 -3.95 -3.00
N ILE A 84 23.26 -4.32 -1.82
CA ILE A 84 21.85 -4.73 -1.65
C ILE A 84 20.91 -3.54 -1.90
N TRP A 85 21.27 -2.35 -1.41
CA TRP A 85 20.52 -1.13 -1.65
C TRP A 85 20.50 -0.75 -3.14
N ASP A 86 21.62 -0.89 -3.83
CA ASP A 86 21.74 -0.61 -5.26
C ASP A 86 20.91 -1.59 -6.11
N ASP A 87 20.93 -2.89 -5.81
CA ASP A 87 20.04 -3.89 -6.45
C ASP A 87 18.57 -3.55 -6.22
N MET A 88 18.20 -3.29 -4.96
CA MET A 88 16.83 -2.95 -4.61
C MET A 88 16.36 -1.70 -5.32
N LYS A 89 17.21 -0.67 -5.44
CA LYS A 89 16.90 0.55 -6.18
C LYS A 89 16.67 0.25 -7.66
N SER A 90 17.56 -0.49 -8.32
CA SER A 90 17.42 -0.86 -9.73
C SER A 90 16.10 -1.57 -10.01
N ARG A 91 15.71 -2.51 -9.14
CA ARG A 91 14.43 -3.23 -9.27
C ARG A 91 13.22 -2.34 -9.00
N CYS A 92 13.33 -1.36 -8.10
CA CYS A 92 12.29 -0.36 -7.90
C CYS A 92 12.15 0.57 -9.13
N ASP A 93 13.27 0.96 -9.74
CA ASP A 93 13.31 1.79 -10.96
C ASP A 93 12.56 1.08 -12.12
N GLU A 94 12.64 -0.25 -12.22
CA GLU A 94 11.89 -1.06 -13.21
C GLU A 94 10.37 -1.11 -12.95
N ILE A 95 9.94 -1.12 -11.68
CA ILE A 95 8.52 -1.15 -11.30
C ILE A 95 7.89 0.24 -11.44
N GLY A 96 8.67 1.30 -11.17
CA GLY A 96 8.22 2.68 -11.11
C GLY A 96 7.76 3.11 -9.72
N TYR A 97 7.77 4.42 -9.50
CA TYR A 97 7.45 5.03 -8.21
C TYR A 97 6.02 5.54 -8.18
N CYS A 98 5.34 5.31 -7.05
CA CYS A 98 4.05 5.93 -6.82
C CYS A 98 4.24 7.45 -6.71
N SER A 99 3.52 8.20 -7.55
CA SER A 99 3.57 9.66 -7.60
C SER A 99 2.86 10.27 -6.39
N PHE A 100 3.47 10.15 -5.21
CA PHE A 100 3.05 10.87 -4.01
C PHE A 100 3.52 12.33 -4.02
N THR A 101 4.60 12.61 -4.75
CA THR A 101 5.13 13.95 -4.95
C THR A 101 5.03 14.29 -6.44
N PRO A 102 4.34 15.37 -6.84
CA PRO A 102 4.39 15.85 -8.22
C PRO A 102 5.85 16.08 -8.63
N LYS A 103 6.17 15.83 -9.90
CA LYS A 103 7.42 16.35 -10.46
C LYS A 103 7.31 17.88 -10.46
N GLU A 104 8.36 18.56 -10.00
CA GLU A 104 8.51 20.01 -10.15
C GLU A 104 8.28 20.46 -11.60
#